data_AF-A0A1M3HFQ6-F1
#
_entry.id   AF-A0A1M3HFQ6-F1
#
_cell.length_a   1.000
_cell.length_b   1.000
_cell.length_c   1.000
_cell.angle_alpha   90.00
_cell.angle_beta   90.00
_cell.angle_gamma   90.00
#
_symmetry.space_group_name_H-M   'P 1'
#
loop_
_entity.id
_entity.type
_entity.pdbx_description
1 polymer ?
#
loop_
_entity_poly.entity_id
_entity_poly.type
_entity_poly.pdbx_seq_one_letter_code
_entity_poly.pdbx_strand_id
1 'polypeptide(L)' 'MNFVQLRSYDNYISAHISMTMLQDAGINCHLKDEHIITLDPFLSPALGGMKLMVYPTQAERADRLLEQAESNRMD' A
#
# COMPACT_ATOMS: atom_id res chain seq x y z
N MET A 1 8.97 7.12 -14.53
CA MET A 1 8.84 5.85 -13.79
C MET A 1 7.36 5.64 -13.52
N ASN A 2 6.75 4.63 -14.13
CA ASN A 2 5.30 4.42 -14.05
C ASN A 2 5.00 3.55 -12.81
N PHE A 3 4.09 4.00 -11.95
CA PHE A 3 3.58 3.24 -10.81
C PHE A 3 2.05 3.28 -10.85
N VAL A 4 1.43 2.16 -10.49
CA VAL A 4 -0.03 2.05 -10.40
C VAL A 4 -0.44 1.91 -8.94
N GLN A 5 -1.59 2.49 -8.60
CA GLN A 5 -2.18 2.31 -7.28
C GLN A 5 -2.68 0.88 -7.15
N LEU A 6 -2.23 0.18 -6.10
CA LEU A 6 -2.68 -1.16 -5.77
C LEU A 6 -3.84 -1.11 -4.77
N ARG A 7 -3.65 -0.40 -3.64
CA ARG A 7 -4.65 -0.23 -2.59
C ARG A 7 -4.50 1.13 -1.90
N SER A 8 -5.56 1.56 -1.21
CA SER A 8 -5.55 2.71 -0.31
C SER A 8 -5.73 2.26 1.13
N TYR A 9 -5.08 2.96 2.05
CA TYR A 9 -5.15 2.73 3.48
C TYR A 9 -5.57 4.01 4.20
N ASP A 10 -6.36 3.87 5.26
CA ASP A 10 -6.82 4.95 6.13
C ASP A 10 -5.84 5.25 7.27
N ASN A 11 -4.95 4.29 7.59
CA ASN A 11 -4.01 4.38 8.70
C ASN A 11 -2.59 3.97 8.28
N TYR A 12 -1.61 4.54 8.98
CA TYR A 12 -0.19 4.40 8.68
C TYR A 12 0.32 2.97 8.87
N ILE A 13 -0.13 2.33 9.95
CA ILE A 13 0.37 1.03 10.38
C ILE A 13 0.02 -0.03 9.33
N SER A 14 -1.24 -0.11 8.91
CA SER A 14 -1.69 -1.05 7.87
C SER A 14 -0.97 -0.81 6.55
N ALA A 15 -0.78 0.46 6.16
CA ALA A 15 -0.08 0.81 4.93
C ALA A 15 1.37 0.31 4.95
N HIS A 16 2.08 0.52 6.06
CA HIS A 16 3.49 0.16 6.20
C HIS A 16 3.68 -1.36 6.35
N ILE A 17 2.77 -2.07 7.00
CA ILE A 17 2.78 -3.54 7.06
C ILE A 17 2.71 -4.12 5.65
N SER A 18 1.73 -3.69 4.85
CA SER A 18 1.58 -4.16 3.47
C SER A 18 2.76 -3.77 2.59
N MET A 19 3.30 -2.54 2.75
CA MET A 19 4.48 -2.11 2.01
C MET A 19 5.70 -2.98 2.33
N THR A 20 5.99 -3.19 3.62
CA THR A 20 7.15 -3.98 4.07
C THR A 20 7.05 -5.42 3.57
N MET A 21 5.86 -6.03 3.66
CA MET A 21 5.62 -7.38 3.15
C MET A 21 5.88 -7.49 1.63
N LEU A 22 5.45 -6.50 0.84
CA LEU A 22 5.73 -6.46 -0.59
C LEU A 22 7.22 -6.25 -0.88
N GLN A 23 7.90 -5.39 -0.12
CA GLN A 23 9.34 -5.16 -0.24
C GLN A 23 10.14 -6.42 0.05
N ASP A 24 9.81 -7.15 1.12
CA ASP A 24 10.43 -8.44 1.47
C ASP A 24 10.22 -9.50 0.37
N ALA A 25 9.11 -9.44 -0.36
CA ALA A 25 8.84 -10.29 -1.51
C ALA A 25 9.55 -9.83 -2.81
N GLY A 26 10.34 -8.76 -2.76
CA GLY A 26 11.08 -8.19 -3.89
C GLY A 26 10.22 -7.34 -4.84
N ILE A 27 9.10 -6.79 -4.37
CA ILE A 27 8.23 -5.94 -5.16
C ILE A 27 8.63 -4.47 -4.96
N ASN A 28 8.80 -3.76 -6.08
CA ASN A 28 9.10 -2.35 -6.08
C ASN A 28 7.82 -1.56 -5.81
N CYS A 29 7.69 -1.07 -4.58
CA CYS A 29 6.54 -0.35 -4.11
C CYS A 29 6.92 0.84 -3.21
N HIS A 30 6.01 1.81 -3.11
CA HIS A 30 6.13 2.94 -2.19
C HIS A 30 4.75 3.42 -1.76
N LEU A 31 4.69 4.13 -0.63
CA LEU A 31 3.49 4.85 -0.21
C LEU A 31 3.52 6.26 -0.82
N LYS A 32 2.42 6.62 -1.48
CA LYS A 32 2.16 7.99 -1.92
C LYS A 32 1.27 8.67 -0.88
N ASP A 33 1.49 9.97 -0.72
CA ASP A 33 0.77 10.87 0.20
C ASP A 33 1.07 10.65 1.70
N GLU A 34 2.06 9.81 2.05
CA GLU A 34 2.51 9.51 3.43
C GLU A 34 2.93 10.77 4.21
N HIS A 35 3.72 11.64 3.57
CA HIS A 35 4.24 12.86 4.19
C HIS A 35 3.13 13.90 4.45
N ILE A 36 2.11 13.95 3.60
CA ILE A 36 1.02 14.94 3.72
C ILE A 36 0.04 14.50 4.83
N ILE A 37 -0.30 13.22 4.87
CA ILE A 37 -1.23 12.65 5.88
C ILE A 37 -0.60 12.66 7.28
N THR A 38 0.73 12.49 7.38
CA THR A 38 1.44 12.58 8.67
C THR A 38 1.49 14.01 9.22
N LEU A 39 1.57 15.02 8.34
CA LEU A 39 1.61 16.44 8.74
C LEU A 39 0.22 17.01 9.06
N ASP A 40 -0.81 16.63 8.30
CA ASP A 40 -2.18 17.04 8.55
C ASP A 40 -3.16 15.88 8.29
N PRO A 41 -3.51 15.10 9.33
CA PRO A 41 -4.45 13.99 9.23
C PRO A 41 -5.84 14.39 8.73
N PHE A 42 -6.25 15.67 8.84
CA PHE A 42 -7.56 16.13 8.38
C PHE A 42 -7.68 16.20 6.85
N LEU A 43 -6.57 16.16 6.11
CA LEU A 43 -6.56 16.13 4.64
C LEU A 43 -6.76 14.72 4.06
N SER A 44 -6.72 13.67 4.89
CA SER A 44 -6.82 12.26 4.47
C SER A 44 -8.08 11.94 3.62
N PRO A 45 -9.29 12.43 3.95
CA PRO A 45 -10.49 12.17 3.13
C PRO A 45 -10.46 12.86 1.77
N ALA A 46 -9.81 14.02 1.67
CA ALA A 46 -9.70 14.77 0.41
C ALA A 46 -8.69 14.13 -0.57
N LEU A 47 -7.75 13.33 -0.04
CA LEU A 47 -6.70 12.66 -0.82
C LEU A 47 -7.03 11.19 -1.13
N GLY A 48 -8.01 10.60 -0.45
CA GLY A 48 -8.41 9.20 -0.63
C GLY A 48 -7.50 8.20 0.09
N GLY A 49 -6.91 8.62 1.22
CA GLY A 49 -5.99 7.83 2.05
C GLY A 49 -4.56 7.71 1.51
N MET A 50 -3.72 6.98 2.25
CA MET A 50 -2.35 6.63 1.83
C MET A 50 -2.40 5.56 0.75
N LYS A 51 -1.79 5.83 -0.41
CA LYS A 51 -1.87 4.95 -1.58
C LYS A 51 -0.62 4.09 -1.67
N LEU A 52 -0.79 2.78 -1.63
CA LEU A 52 0.27 1.83 -1.93
C LEU A 52 0.42 1.72 -3.44
N MET A 53 1.56 2.20 -3.92
CA MET A 53 1.91 2.25 -5.33
C MET A 53 2.89 1.12 -5.64
N VAL A 54 2.68 0.42 -6.75
CA VAL A 54 3.54 -0.70 -7.20
C VAL A 54 3.94 -0.54 -8.66
N TYR A 55 5.04 -1.17 -9.06
CA TYR A 55 5.42 -1.21 -10.46
C TYR A 55 4.38 -1.99 -11.27
N PRO A 56 3.93 -1.51 -12.45
CA PRO A 56 2.82 -2.11 -13.19
C PRO A 56 3.02 -3.60 -13.50
N THR A 57 4.26 -4.00 -13.83
CA THR A 57 4.61 -5.40 -14.13
C THR A 57 4.55 -6.32 -12.91
N GLN A 58 4.45 -5.76 -11.70
CA GLN A 58 4.40 -6.51 -10.44
C GLN A 58 3.04 -6.42 -9.75
N ALA A 59 2.08 -5.65 -10.29
CA ALA A 59 0.80 -5.38 -9.66
C ALA A 59 -0.01 -6.66 -9.35
N GLU A 60 -0.15 -7.55 -10.32
CA GLU A 60 -0.90 -8.80 -10.16
C GLU A 60 -0.25 -9.74 -9.12
N ARG A 61 1.08 -9.74 -9.04
CA ARG A 61 1.81 -10.53 -8.02
C ARG A 61 1.65 -9.90 -6.63
N ALA A 62 1.70 -8.57 -6.56
CA ALA A 62 1.53 -7.83 -5.32
C ALA A 62 0.13 -8.05 -4.72
N ASP A 63 -0.91 -7.99 -5.56
CA ASP A 63 -2.29 -8.19 -5.13
C ASP A 63 -2.50 -9.59 -4.54
N ARG A 64 -2.05 -10.63 -5.26
CA ARG A 64 -2.13 -12.02 -4.79
C ARG A 64 -1.43 -12.25 -3.45
N LEU A 65 -0.28 -11.62 -3.23
CA LEU A 65 0.42 -11.74 -1.95
C LEU A 65 -0.38 -11.12 -0.81
N LEU A 66 -0.98 -9.94 -1.02
CA LEU A 66 -1.81 -9.30 -0.02
C LEU A 66 -3.08 -10.11 0.28
N GLU A 67 -3.75 -10.64 -0.74
CA GLU A 67 -4.92 -11.52 -0.58
C GLU A 67 -4.60 -12.79 0.22
N GLN A 68 -3.43 -13.39 -0.03
CA GLN A 68 -2.98 -14.57 0.72
C GLN A 68 -2.72 -14.25 2.20
N ALA A 69 -2.11 -13.11 2.50
CA ALA A 69 -1.87 -12.70 3.89
C ALA A 69 -3.18 -12.36 4.63
N GLU A 70 -4.19 -11.85 3.94
CA GLU A 70 -5.51 -11.60 4.50
C GLU A 70 -6.27 -12.90 4.76
N SER A 71 -6.21 -13.84 3.81
CA SER A 71 -6.87 -15.14 3.94
C SER A 71 -6.27 -15.97 5.08
N ASN A 72 -4.94 -16.00 5.22
CA ASN A 72 -4.25 -16.71 6.30
C ASN A 72 -4.48 -16.11 7.69
N ARG A 73 -5.14 -14.95 7.80
CA ARG A 73 -5.57 -14.36 9.07
C ARG A 73 -6.95 -14.81 9.51
N MET A 74 -7.72 -15.47 8.63
CA MET A 74 -9.08 -15.94 8.89
C MET A 74 -9.15 -17.42 9.30
N ASP A 75 -8.03 -18.14 9.26
CA ASP A 75 -7.85 -19.50 9.79
C ASP A 75 -7.25 -19.47 11.21
#